data_AF-A0A525I3D0-F1
#
_entry.id   AF-A0A525I3D0-F1
#
_cell.length_a   1.000
_cell.length_b   1.000
_cell.length_c   1.000
_cell.angle_alpha   90.00
_cell.angle_beta   90.00
_cell.angle_gamma   90.00
#
_symmetry.space_group_name_H-M   'P 1'
#
loop_
_entity.id
_entity.type
_entity.pdbx_description
1 polymer ?
#
loop_
_entity_poly.entity_id
_entity_poly.type
_entity_poly.pdbx_seq_one_letter_code
_entity_poly.pdbx_strand_id
1 'polypeptide(L)'
;MTDSSVLKTRRSGARLSVLLGLTLLALLLAMWLALAIDTKTFWTANNMANLLRQGAMIAILAIGETFVIITGGIDLSVGAIAGVISMAVALLLQHDLGFASTIFGAVSISLLIGVLIGGFHAFGVVRMGLPPFIMTLATMYALRGIG
;
A
#
# COMPACT_ATOMS: atom_id res chain seq x y z
N MET A 1 -30.55 32.53 -18.66
CA MET A 1 -31.28 31.81 -17.59
C MET A 1 -30.47 30.58 -17.21
N THR A 2 -29.60 30.70 -16.21
CA THR A 2 -28.90 29.55 -15.63
C THR A 2 -29.91 28.74 -14.81
N ASP A 3 -30.12 27.50 -15.22
CA ASP A 3 -31.10 26.59 -14.62
C ASP A 3 -30.79 26.32 -13.14
N SER A 4 -31.61 26.88 -12.26
CA SER A 4 -31.48 26.77 -10.80
C SER A 4 -31.68 25.34 -10.30
N SER A 5 -32.26 24.45 -11.11
CA SER A 5 -32.45 23.03 -10.79
C SER A 5 -31.13 22.25 -10.83
N VAL A 6 -30.21 22.59 -11.75
CA VAL A 6 -28.88 21.98 -11.88
C VAL A 6 -28.01 22.32 -10.67
N LEU A 7 -28.07 23.57 -10.19
CA LEU A 7 -27.37 24.02 -8.98
C LEU A 7 -27.91 23.34 -7.71
N LYS A 8 -29.23 23.09 -7.64
CA LYS A 8 -29.88 22.38 -6.52
C LYS A 8 -29.46 20.91 -6.46
N THR A 9 -29.38 20.24 -7.61
CA THR A 9 -28.98 18.83 -7.73
C THR A 9 -27.51 18.62 -7.33
N ARG A 10 -26.60 19.49 -7.80
CA ARG A 10 -25.19 19.47 -7.38
C ARG A 10 -25.00 19.71 -5.88
N ARG A 11 -25.78 20.63 -5.29
CA ARG A 11 -25.76 20.90 -3.83
C ARG A 11 -26.30 19.73 -3.00
N SER A 12 -27.29 19.00 -3.50
CA SER A 12 -27.84 17.82 -2.82
C SER A 12 -26.83 16.66 -2.79
N GLY A 13 -26.15 16.38 -3.91
CA GLY A 13 -25.11 15.34 -3.96
C GLY A 13 -23.88 15.64 -3.10
N ALA A 14 -23.46 16.90 -3.05
CA ALA A 14 -22.37 17.33 -2.16
C ALA A 14 -22.75 17.22 -0.67
N ARG A 15 -24.01 17.54 -0.30
CA ARG A 15 -24.50 17.37 1.07
C ARG A 15 -24.61 15.90 1.46
N LEU A 16 -25.09 15.05 0.56
CA LEU A 16 -25.20 13.61 0.80
C LEU A 16 -23.83 12.97 0.99
N SER A 17 -22.84 13.29 0.15
CA SER A 17 -21.47 12.76 0.30
C SER A 17 -20.79 13.21 1.60
N VAL A 18 -21.00 14.46 2.02
CA VAL A 18 -20.51 14.94 3.33
C VAL A 18 -21.21 14.23 4.49
N LEU A 19 -22.53 14.08 4.43
CA LEU A 19 -23.30 13.33 5.43
C LEU A 19 -22.84 11.88 5.50
N LEU A 20 -22.66 11.21 4.35
CA LEU A 20 -22.13 9.85 4.29
C LEU A 20 -20.73 9.76 4.91
N GLY A 21 -19.82 10.69 4.55
CA GLY A 21 -18.48 10.75 5.15
C GLY A 21 -18.51 10.92 6.66
N LEU A 22 -19.38 11.80 7.18
CA LEU A 22 -19.59 11.99 8.61
C LEU A 22 -20.19 10.75 9.28
N THR A 23 -21.13 10.06 8.63
CA THR A 23 -21.71 8.81 9.18
C THR A 23 -20.68 7.69 9.23
N LEU A 24 -19.83 7.55 8.20
CA LEU A 24 -18.75 6.56 8.20
C LEU A 24 -17.71 6.85 9.28
N LEU A 25 -17.35 8.13 9.44
CA LEU A 25 -16.44 8.54 10.51
C LEU A 25 -17.05 8.28 11.91
N ALA A 26 -18.32 8.63 12.10
CA ALA A 26 -19.03 8.36 13.35
C ALA A 26 -19.12 6.86 13.65
N LEU A 27 -19.41 6.03 12.64
CA LEU A 27 -19.43 4.58 12.75
C LEU A 27 -18.05 4.03 13.13
N LEU A 28 -16.99 4.52 12.49
CA LEU A 28 -15.61 4.11 12.78
C LEU A 28 -15.24 4.43 14.23
N LEU A 29 -15.54 5.64 14.71
CA LEU A 29 -15.28 6.06 16.09
C LEU A 29 -16.10 5.25 17.10
N ALA A 30 -17.37 4.99 16.81
CA ALA A 30 -18.24 4.16 17.64
C ALA A 30 -17.72 2.73 17.75
N MET A 31 -17.33 2.12 16.62
CA MET A 31 -16.75 0.78 16.59
C MET A 31 -15.43 0.73 17.36
N TRP A 32 -14.58 1.73 17.18
CA TRP A 32 -13.31 1.82 17.88
C TRP A 32 -13.48 1.95 19.40
N LEU A 33 -14.42 2.77 19.87
CA LEU A 33 -14.71 2.91 21.29
C LEU A 33 -15.35 1.63 21.87
N ALA A 34 -16.26 0.99 21.14
CA ALA A 34 -16.86 -0.27 21.56
C ALA A 34 -15.79 -1.36 21.75
N LEU A 35 -14.88 -1.51 20.79
CA LEU A 35 -13.77 -2.46 20.86
C LEU A 35 -12.76 -2.11 21.96
N ALA A 36 -12.51 -0.83 22.19
CA ALA A 36 -11.64 -0.36 23.27
C ALA A 36 -12.13 -0.76 24.67
N ILE A 37 -13.45 -0.81 24.86
CA ILE A 37 -14.07 -1.15 26.14
C ILE A 37 -14.22 -2.67 26.28
N ASP A 38 -14.72 -3.34 25.23
CA ASP A 38 -15.07 -4.77 25.27
C ASP A 38 -13.82 -5.67 25.18
N THR A 39 -12.83 -5.27 24.38
CA THR A 39 -11.63 -6.08 24.12
C THR A 39 -10.40 -5.52 24.85
N LYS A 40 -9.98 -6.21 25.91
CA LYS A 40 -8.82 -5.84 26.75
C LYS A 40 -7.52 -5.63 25.96
N THR A 41 -7.33 -6.35 24.86
CA THR A 41 -6.12 -6.26 24.03
C THR A 41 -6.15 -5.10 23.03
N PHE A 42 -7.33 -4.54 22.73
CA PHE A 42 -7.51 -3.55 21.67
C PHE A 42 -6.77 -2.24 21.94
N TRP A 43 -6.86 -1.71 23.16
CA TRP A 43 -6.15 -0.48 23.55
C TRP A 43 -4.73 -0.72 24.08
N THR A 44 -4.12 -1.88 23.84
CA THR A 44 -2.75 -2.08 24.34
C THR A 44 -1.73 -1.34 23.47
N ALA A 45 -0.61 -0.89 24.07
CA ALA A 45 0.49 -0.29 23.33
C ALA A 45 1.03 -1.21 22.23
N ASN A 46 1.02 -2.53 22.47
CA ASN A 46 1.40 -3.54 21.48
C ASN A 46 0.42 -3.57 20.29
N ASN A 47 -0.88 -3.60 20.54
CA ASN A 47 -1.87 -3.57 19.46
C ASN A 47 -1.81 -2.25 18.68
N MET A 48 -1.68 -1.12 19.37
CA MET A 48 -1.53 0.19 18.72
C MET A 48 -0.26 0.25 17.87
N ALA A 49 0.87 -0.22 18.38
CA ALA A 49 2.12 -0.30 17.62
C ALA A 49 1.98 -1.24 16.40
N ASN A 50 1.25 -2.34 16.52
CA ASN A 50 1.00 -3.26 15.41
C ASN A 50 0.12 -2.63 14.33
N LEU A 51 -0.94 -1.90 14.71
CA LEU A 51 -1.79 -1.15 13.78
C LEU A 51 -0.99 -0.06 13.06
N LEU A 52 -0.20 0.71 13.79
CA LEU A 52 0.66 1.75 13.22
C LEU A 52 1.72 1.16 12.29
N ARG A 53 2.30 0.00 12.62
CA ARG A 53 3.29 -0.68 11.77
C ARG A 53 2.68 -1.18 10.45
N GLN A 54 1.47 -1.73 10.50
CA GLN A 54 0.71 -2.12 9.30
C GLN A 54 0.39 -0.89 8.42
N GLY A 55 -0.04 0.22 9.03
CA GLY A 55 -0.28 1.47 8.32
C GLY A 55 0.99 2.10 7.74
N ALA A 56 2.10 2.06 8.48
CA ALA A 56 3.38 2.60 8.04
C ALA A 56 3.89 1.91 6.76
N MET A 57 3.68 0.61 6.62
CA MET A 57 4.01 -0.12 5.40
C MET A 57 3.29 0.47 4.18
N ILE A 58 1.97 0.66 4.25
CA ILE A 58 1.19 1.24 3.16
C ILE A 58 1.61 2.69 2.89
N ALA A 59 1.86 3.47 3.94
CA ALA A 59 2.29 4.87 3.79
C ALA A 59 3.64 5.00 3.08
N ILE A 60 4.62 4.15 3.41
CA ILE A 60 5.93 4.14 2.76
C ILE A 60 5.80 3.75 1.29
N LEU A 61 5.00 2.72 0.97
CA LEU A 61 4.74 2.32 -0.40
C LEU A 61 4.05 3.45 -1.19
N ALA A 62 3.07 4.14 -0.60
CA ALA A 62 2.38 5.26 -1.24
C ALA A 62 3.33 6.43 -1.59
N ILE A 63 4.36 6.67 -0.79
CA ILE A 63 5.40 7.66 -1.12
C ILE A 63 6.17 7.22 -2.39
N GLY A 64 6.50 5.93 -2.50
CA GLY A 64 7.12 5.38 -3.71
C GLY A 64 6.21 5.48 -4.94
N GLU A 65 4.94 5.10 -4.80
CA GLU A 65 3.93 5.18 -5.85
C GLU A 65 3.67 6.61 -6.36
N THR A 66 3.93 7.62 -5.53
CA THR A 66 3.84 9.02 -5.95
C THR A 66 4.75 9.30 -7.16
N PHE A 67 5.95 8.72 -7.20
CA PHE A 67 6.85 8.85 -8.36
C PHE A 67 6.28 8.18 -9.61
N VAL A 68 5.66 7.00 -9.46
CA VAL A 68 5.01 6.29 -10.57
C VAL A 68 3.86 7.13 -11.14
N ILE A 69 3.00 7.68 -10.27
CA ILE A 69 1.84 8.49 -10.68
C ILE A 69 2.30 9.78 -11.37
N ILE A 70 3.35 10.44 -10.88
CA ILE A 70 3.90 11.66 -11.51
C ILE A 70 4.39 11.37 -12.94
N THR A 71 4.90 10.16 -13.21
CA THR A 71 5.29 9.75 -14.57
C THR A 71 4.10 9.37 -15.47
N GLY A 72 2.86 9.45 -14.97
CA GLY A 72 1.66 9.06 -15.69
C GLY A 72 1.42 7.55 -15.75
N GLY A 73 2.13 6.78 -14.93
CA GLY A 73 2.03 5.32 -14.83
C GLY A 73 1.07 4.86 -13.73
N ILE A 74 0.87 3.54 -13.66
CA ILE A 74 0.17 2.84 -12.58
C ILE A 74 0.98 1.59 -12.25
N ASP A 75 1.35 1.41 -10.98
CA ASP A 75 1.98 0.18 -10.50
C ASP A 75 0.99 -0.67 -9.70
N LEU A 76 0.63 -1.81 -10.28
CA LEU A 76 -0.21 -2.83 -9.64
C LEU A 76 0.62 -3.87 -8.86
N SER A 77 1.92 -3.96 -9.14
CA SER A 77 2.80 -5.00 -8.62
C SER A 77 3.36 -4.71 -7.24
N VAL A 78 3.27 -3.48 -6.74
CA VAL A 78 3.88 -3.05 -5.46
C VAL A 78 3.54 -3.96 -4.28
N GLY A 79 2.30 -4.44 -4.20
CA GLY A 79 1.89 -5.39 -3.16
C GLY A 79 2.53 -6.77 -3.31
N ALA A 80 2.64 -7.28 -4.54
CA ALA A 80 3.30 -8.55 -4.83
C ALA A 80 4.82 -8.48 -4.57
N ILE A 81 5.45 -7.36 -4.94
CA ILE A 81 6.86 -7.09 -4.67
C ILE A 81 7.11 -7.07 -3.16
N ALA A 82 6.27 -6.36 -2.39
CA ALA A 82 6.38 -6.32 -0.94
C ALA A 82 6.22 -7.71 -0.30
N GLY A 83 5.34 -8.56 -0.86
CA GLY A 83 5.19 -9.95 -0.44
C GLY A 83 6.45 -10.78 -0.66
N VAL A 84 7.03 -10.72 -1.86
CA VAL A 84 8.28 -11.44 -2.19
C VAL A 84 9.46 -10.95 -1.34
N ILE A 85 9.58 -9.65 -1.11
CA ILE A 85 10.60 -9.10 -0.20
C ILE A 85 10.40 -9.63 1.21
N SER A 86 9.16 -9.64 1.71
CA SER A 86 8.84 -10.15 3.04
C SER A 86 9.21 -11.64 3.18
N MET A 87 8.91 -12.45 2.17
CA MET A 87 9.30 -13.85 2.10
C MET A 87 10.84 -14.00 2.10
N ALA A 88 11.54 -13.24 1.26
CA ALA A 88 13.01 -13.31 1.16
C ALA A 88 13.69 -12.94 2.48
N VAL A 89 13.20 -11.89 3.16
CA VAL A 89 13.68 -11.50 4.50
C VAL A 89 13.33 -12.55 5.54
N ALA A 90 12.14 -13.16 5.48
CA ALA A 90 11.75 -14.24 6.39
C ALA A 90 12.64 -15.49 6.23
N LEU A 91 13.02 -15.85 5.00
CA LEU A 91 13.98 -16.93 4.73
C LEU A 91 15.37 -16.58 5.27
N LEU A 92 15.83 -15.34 5.08
CA LEU A 92 17.11 -14.88 5.64
C LEU A 92 17.14 -14.99 7.18
N LEU A 93 16.03 -14.67 7.84
CA LEU A 93 15.90 -14.75 9.30
C LEU A 93 15.98 -16.18 9.85
N GLN A 94 15.79 -17.20 9.01
CA GLN A 94 15.98 -18.61 9.43
C GLN A 94 17.46 -18.97 9.59
N HIS A 95 18.37 -18.16 9.03
CA HIS A 95 19.80 -18.33 9.21
C HIS A 95 20.27 -17.54 10.41
N ASP A 96 21.01 -18.20 11.31
CA ASP A 96 21.49 -17.62 12.56
C ASP A 96 22.77 -16.78 12.33
N LEU A 97 22.63 -15.71 11.55
CA LEU A 97 23.74 -14.89 11.04
C LEU A 97 24.24 -13.84 12.06
N GLY A 98 23.47 -13.58 13.12
CA GLY A 98 23.68 -12.51 14.08
C GLY A 98 22.98 -11.19 13.71
N PHE A 99 22.67 -10.35 14.70
CA PHE A 99 21.78 -9.20 14.53
C PHE A 99 22.20 -8.21 13.42
N ALA A 100 23.48 -7.83 13.39
CA ALA A 100 23.96 -6.83 12.43
C ALA A 100 23.93 -7.36 10.98
N SER A 101 24.43 -8.57 10.74
CA SER A 101 24.48 -9.19 9.42
C SER A 101 23.07 -9.47 8.88
N THR A 102 22.14 -9.89 9.73
CA THR A 102 20.73 -10.06 9.37
C THR A 102 20.11 -8.75 8.90
N ILE A 103 20.35 -7.63 9.60
CA ILE A 103 19.82 -6.33 9.18
C ILE A 103 20.42 -5.88 7.85
N PHE A 104 21.75 -5.93 7.72
CA PHE A 104 22.42 -5.57 6.47
C PHE A 104 21.97 -6.46 5.31
N GLY A 105 21.83 -7.76 5.53
CA GLY A 105 21.33 -8.71 4.55
C GLY A 105 19.89 -8.41 4.14
N ALA A 106 19.00 -8.14 5.10
CA ALA A 106 17.59 -7.82 4.84
C ALA A 106 17.44 -6.53 4.03
N VAL A 107 18.18 -5.47 4.38
CA VAL A 107 18.19 -4.21 3.61
C VAL A 107 18.74 -4.44 2.20
N SER A 108 19.87 -5.16 2.09
CA SER A 108 20.53 -5.39 0.80
C SER A 108 19.66 -6.22 -0.15
N ILE A 109 19.04 -7.30 0.32
CA ILE A 109 18.18 -8.15 -0.52
C ILE A 109 16.90 -7.40 -0.93
N SER A 110 16.33 -6.59 -0.03
CA SER A 110 15.14 -5.78 -0.34
C SER A 110 15.44 -4.74 -1.42
N LEU A 111 16.56 -4.03 -1.31
CA LEU A 111 17.00 -3.05 -2.32
C LEU A 111 17.32 -3.74 -3.64
N LEU A 112 18.01 -4.88 -3.61
CA LEU A 112 18.36 -5.62 -4.82
C LEU A 112 17.11 -6.06 -5.59
N ILE A 113 16.12 -6.65 -4.89
CA ILE A 113 14.84 -7.05 -5.51
C ILE A 113 14.14 -5.83 -6.11
N GLY A 114 14.05 -4.73 -5.36
CA GLY A 114 13.41 -3.49 -5.84
C GLY A 114 14.09 -2.91 -7.09
N VAL A 115 15.42 -2.84 -7.11
CA VAL A 115 16.20 -2.34 -8.26
C VAL A 115 16.03 -3.24 -9.47
N LEU A 116 16.08 -4.56 -9.30
CA LEU A 116 15.93 -5.50 -10.42
C LEU A 116 14.54 -5.41 -11.05
N ILE A 117 13.49 -5.39 -10.23
CA ILE A 117 12.11 -5.33 -10.71
C ILE A 117 11.81 -3.95 -11.32
N GLY A 118 12.22 -2.86 -10.66
CA GLY A 118 12.07 -1.51 -11.20
C GLY A 118 12.84 -1.32 -12.50
N GLY A 119 14.05 -1.87 -12.60
CA GLY A 119 14.83 -1.90 -13.84
C GLY A 119 14.14 -2.69 -14.96
N PHE A 120 13.52 -3.82 -14.63
CA PHE A 120 12.72 -4.60 -15.58
C PHE A 120 11.49 -3.83 -16.08
N HIS A 121 10.77 -3.13 -15.20
CA HIS A 121 9.66 -2.25 -15.59
C HIS A 121 10.15 -1.12 -16.49
N ALA A 122 11.22 -0.42 -16.11
CA ALA A 122 11.80 0.66 -16.89
C ALA A 122 12.22 0.18 -18.28
N PHE A 123 12.83 -1.00 -18.38
CA PHE A 123 13.19 -1.60 -19.65
C PHE A 123 11.97 -1.88 -20.55
N GLY A 124 10.92 -2.51 -20.01
CA GLY A 124 9.69 -2.78 -20.78
C GLY A 124 8.99 -1.51 -21.24
N VAL A 125 8.90 -0.50 -20.38
CA VAL A 125 8.22 0.76 -20.71
C VAL A 125 9.05 1.59 -21.70
N VAL A 126 10.32 1.85 -21.39
CA VAL A 126 11.16 2.77 -22.18
C VAL A 126 11.66 2.13 -23.47
N ARG A 127 12.09 0.87 -23.43
CA ARG A 127 12.76 0.24 -24.59
C ARG A 127 11.81 -0.54 -25.48
N MET A 128 10.79 -1.19 -24.92
CA MET A 128 9.80 -1.96 -25.68
C MET A 128 8.52 -1.18 -25.97
N GLY A 129 8.32 -0.01 -25.35
CA GLY A 129 7.11 0.80 -25.56
C GLY A 129 5.84 0.19 -24.97
N LEU A 130 5.99 -0.72 -23.99
CA LEU A 130 4.84 -1.34 -23.33
C LEU A 130 4.18 -0.34 -22.36
N PRO A 131 2.84 -0.26 -22.33
CA PRO A 131 2.15 0.53 -21.31
C PRO A 131 2.54 0.08 -19.88
N PRO A 132 2.82 1.03 -18.95
CA PRO A 132 3.24 0.69 -17.58
C PRO A 132 2.32 -0.29 -16.87
N PHE A 133 1.00 -0.11 -17.02
CA PHE A 133 -0.02 -0.99 -16.47
C PHE A 133 0.18 -2.47 -16.88
N ILE A 134 0.56 -2.74 -18.12
CA ILE A 134 0.76 -4.11 -18.62
C ILE A 134 2.02 -4.72 -17.98
N MET A 135 3.10 -3.94 -17.90
CA MET A 135 4.35 -4.39 -17.27
C MET A 135 4.16 -4.72 -15.79
N THR A 136 3.46 -3.85 -15.06
CA THR A 136 3.24 -4.05 -13.62
C THR A 136 2.21 -5.16 -13.36
N LEU A 137 1.15 -5.28 -14.17
CA LEU A 137 0.21 -6.40 -14.08
C LEU A 137 0.89 -7.76 -14.36
N ALA A 138 1.74 -7.85 -15.39
CA ALA A 138 2.49 -9.06 -15.71
C ALA A 138 3.43 -9.44 -14.55
N THR A 139 4.15 -8.46 -14.00
CA THR A 139 5.02 -8.66 -12.83
C THR A 139 4.22 -9.11 -11.61
N MET A 140 3.06 -8.49 -11.34
CA MET A 140 2.19 -8.86 -10.23
C MET A 140 1.81 -10.35 -10.30
N TYR A 141 1.35 -10.82 -11.46
CA TYR A 141 0.98 -12.23 -11.63
C TYR A 141 2.18 -13.18 -11.56
N ALA A 142 3.32 -12.80 -12.14
CA ALA A 142 4.55 -13.59 -12.07
C ALA A 142 5.02 -13.79 -10.62
N LEU A 143 5.07 -12.71 -9.83
CA LEU A 143 5.50 -12.76 -8.44
C LEU A 143 4.49 -13.45 -7.52
N ARG A 144 3.19 -13.38 -7.83
CA ARG A 144 2.14 -14.05 -7.05
C ARG A 144 2.19 -15.58 -7.13
N GLY A 145 2.87 -16.14 -8.13
CA GLY A 145 3.13 -17.57 -8.21
C GLY A 145 4.37 -18.03 -7.42
N ILE A 146 5.19 -17.10 -6.94
CA ILE A 146 6.44 -17.39 -6.21
C ILE A 146 6.21 -17.48 -4.69
N GLY A 147 5.17 -16.81 -4.17
CA GLY A 147 4.84 -16.72 -2.75
C GLY A 147 3.51 -17.35 -2.38
#